data_AF-A0A100HG68-F1
#
_entry.id   AF-A0A100HG68-F1
#
_cell.length_a   1.000
_cell.length_b   1.000
_cell.length_c   1.000
_cell.angle_alpha   90.00
_cell.angle_beta   90.00
_cell.angle_gamma   90.00
#
_symmetry.space_group_name_H-M   'P 1'
#
loop_
_entity.id
_entity.type
_entity.pdbx_description
1 polymer ?
#
loop_
_entity_poly.entity_id
_entity_poly.type
_entity_poly.pdbx_seq_one_letter_code
_entity_poly.pdbx_strand_id
1 'polypeptide(L)'
;MGHLRVWALIGLGSLAVAGDFPALTHVQQVRAADGRPVTVQRVACLAPDRPELAAALTLEEAGPLRWQVTQLATNEAGAAVLEAGRTLPQIAPHYRRYVAQGQPVGRVTFAALLGTWKLFGLKFSWENVTYRCALS
;
A
#
# COMPACT_ATOMS: atom_id res chain seq x y z
N MET A 1 42.83 38.61 7.67
CA MET A 1 42.41 37.51 6.77
C MET A 1 41.92 36.39 7.67
N GLY A 2 40.60 36.24 7.78
CA GLY A 2 39.97 35.34 8.73
C GLY A 2 39.63 34.00 8.09
N HIS A 3 39.59 32.93 8.88
CA HIS A 3 38.85 31.73 8.54
C HIS A 3 38.13 31.15 9.75
N LEU A 4 36.86 30.84 9.47
CA LEU A 4 35.76 30.51 10.36
C LEU A 4 36.00 29.23 11.18
N ARG A 5 35.48 29.27 12.41
CA ARG A 5 35.15 28.09 13.22
C ARG A 5 33.92 27.41 12.61
N VAL A 6 34.01 26.13 12.29
CA VAL A 6 32.84 25.29 12.02
C VAL A 6 32.77 24.24 13.13
N TRP A 7 31.83 24.44 14.05
CA TRP A 7 31.37 23.42 14.97
C TRP A 7 30.30 22.60 14.25
N ALA A 8 30.63 21.38 13.82
CA ALA A 8 29.63 20.41 13.41
C ALA A 8 29.09 19.72 14.67
N LEU A 9 27.94 20.20 15.15
CA LEU A 9 27.13 19.50 16.13
C LEU A 9 26.68 18.17 15.52
N ILE A 10 27.14 17.07 16.12
CA ILE A 10 26.69 15.71 15.82
C ILE A 10 25.24 15.62 16.32
N GLY A 11 24.30 15.89 15.42
CA GLY A 11 22.90 15.56 15.62
C GLY A 11 22.78 14.04 15.59
N LEU A 12 22.50 13.45 16.75
CA LEU A 12 21.91 12.12 16.91
C LEU A 12 20.54 12.10 16.22
N GLY A 13 20.58 11.93 14.90
CA GLY A 13 19.40 11.74 14.05
C GLY A 13 19.11 10.25 13.92
N SER A 14 18.03 9.85 14.57
CA SER A 14 17.32 8.58 14.48
C SER A 14 17.67 7.72 13.25
N LEU A 15 18.17 6.51 13.52
CA LEU A 15 18.15 5.39 12.57
C LEU A 15 16.68 5.03 12.29
N ALA A 16 16.03 5.78 11.41
CA ALA A 16 14.90 5.25 10.68
C ALA A 16 15.48 4.20 9.73
N VAL A 17 15.32 2.92 10.08
CA VAL A 17 15.39 1.84 9.10
C VAL A 17 14.20 2.07 8.17
N ALA A 18 14.38 2.96 7.20
CA ALA A 18 13.59 2.95 5.99
C ALA A 18 14.01 1.65 5.30
N GLY A 19 13.23 0.58 5.52
CA GLY A 19 13.27 -0.53 4.58
C GLY A 19 13.01 0.07 3.21
N ASP A 20 13.91 -0.18 2.25
CA ASP A 20 13.74 0.26 0.87
C ASP A 20 12.46 -0.38 0.32
N PHE A 21 11.36 0.36 0.43
CA PHE A 21 10.13 -0.01 -0.24
C PHE A 21 10.33 0.31 -1.73
N PRO A 22 9.99 -0.60 -2.65
CA PRO A 22 10.14 -0.34 -4.06
C PRO A 22 9.46 0.97 -4.44
N ALA A 23 10.12 1.76 -5.28
CA ALA A 23 9.52 2.97 -5.80
C ALA A 23 8.18 2.62 -6.49
N LEU A 24 7.08 3.11 -5.91
CA LEU A 24 5.74 2.93 -6.47
C LEU A 24 5.59 3.92 -7.62
N THR A 25 5.56 3.41 -8.85
CA THR A 25 5.58 4.23 -10.07
C THR A 25 4.24 4.25 -10.81
N HIS A 26 3.35 3.30 -10.52
CA HIS A 26 2.04 3.21 -11.15
C HIS A 26 0.99 3.69 -10.17
N VAL A 27 0.46 4.89 -10.38
CA VAL A 27 -0.51 5.51 -9.47
C VAL A 27 -1.85 5.66 -10.18
N GLN A 28 -2.87 5.00 -9.65
CA GLN A 28 -4.26 5.19 -10.05
C GLN A 28 -4.98 6.02 -8.98
N GLN A 29 -5.33 7.27 -9.33
CA GLN A 29 -6.32 8.03 -8.57
C GLN A 29 -7.70 7.44 -8.87
N VAL A 30 -8.41 7.04 -7.82
CA VAL A 30 -9.75 6.47 -7.95
C VAL A 30 -10.84 7.46 -7.56
N ARG A 31 -10.49 8.56 -6.87
CA ARG A 31 -11.27 9.80 -6.76
C ARG A 31 -10.32 11.00 -6.62
N ALA A 32 -10.84 12.21 -6.84
CA ALA A 32 -10.09 13.45 -6.62
C ALA A 32 -9.81 13.67 -5.12
N ALA A 33 -8.62 14.18 -4.80
CA ALA A 33 -8.23 14.52 -3.44
C ALA A 33 -8.95 15.80 -3.00
N ASP A 34 -9.75 15.72 -1.93
CA ASP A 34 -10.46 16.87 -1.36
C ASP A 34 -9.79 17.44 -0.09
N GLY A 35 -8.53 17.05 0.16
CA GLY A 35 -7.69 17.59 1.23
C GLY A 35 -7.98 17.04 2.63
N ARG A 36 -8.84 16.02 2.77
CA ARG A 36 -9.10 15.34 4.05
C ARG A 36 -7.90 14.54 4.57
N PRO A 37 -7.87 14.19 5.87
CA PRO A 37 -6.86 13.28 6.41
C PRO A 37 -6.83 11.96 5.65
N VAL A 38 -5.61 11.53 5.29
CA VAL A 38 -5.37 10.28 4.57
C VAL A 38 -4.66 9.26 5.47
N THR A 39 -4.97 7.99 5.26
CA THR A 39 -4.23 6.85 5.80
C THR A 39 -3.68 6.03 4.63
N VAL A 40 -2.40 5.67 4.68
CA VAL A 40 -1.79 4.84 3.63
C VAL A 40 -1.48 3.46 4.19
N GLN A 41 -2.06 2.43 3.57
CA GLN A 41 -1.79 1.02 3.88
C GLN A 41 -0.89 0.43 2.80
N ARG A 42 0.23 -0.17 3.17
CA ARG A 42 1.18 -0.75 2.22
C ARG A 42 1.22 -2.26 2.34
N VAL A 43 1.48 -2.90 1.22
CA VAL A 43 1.74 -4.33 1.14
C VAL A 43 2.95 -4.58 0.25
N ALA A 44 3.83 -5.46 0.72
CA ALA A 44 4.94 -5.99 -0.05
C ALA A 44 4.82 -7.52 -0.08
N CYS A 45 4.97 -8.13 -1.25
CA CYS A 45 4.90 -9.57 -1.44
C CYS A 45 6.19 -10.08 -2.08
N LEU A 46 6.76 -11.13 -1.48
CA LEU A 46 8.03 -11.73 -1.91
C LEU A 46 7.84 -13.19 -2.30
N ALA A 47 8.57 -13.61 -3.32
CA ALA A 47 8.70 -15.00 -3.73
C ALA A 47 10.13 -15.27 -4.23
N PRO A 48 10.63 -16.52 -4.15
CA PRO A 48 11.94 -16.88 -4.68
C PRO A 48 12.05 -16.56 -6.17
N ASP A 49 13.18 -15.97 -6.58
CA ASP A 49 13.53 -15.67 -7.97
C ASP A 49 12.50 -14.81 -8.74
N ARG A 50 11.67 -14.05 -8.00
CA ARG A 50 10.68 -13.13 -8.55
C ARG A 50 10.89 -11.72 -8.03
N PRO A 51 10.54 -10.68 -8.82
CA PRO A 51 10.55 -9.32 -8.33
C PRO A 51 9.56 -9.17 -7.16
N GLU A 52 9.90 -8.30 -6.21
CA GLU A 52 8.96 -7.89 -5.17
C GLU A 52 7.70 -7.28 -5.81
N LEU A 53 6.53 -7.65 -5.30
CA LEU A 53 5.28 -6.98 -5.64
C LEU A 53 4.96 -5.97 -4.53
N ALA A 54 4.84 -4.70 -4.87
CA ALA A 54 4.55 -3.65 -3.90
C ALA A 54 3.30 -2.89 -4.29
N ALA A 55 2.44 -2.60 -3.30
CA ALA A 55 1.26 -1.77 -3.48
C ALA A 55 0.99 -0.89 -2.25
N ALA A 56 0.36 0.26 -2.48
CA ALA A 56 -0.13 1.16 -1.45
C ALA A 56 -1.57 1.59 -1.75
N LEU A 57 -2.44 1.44 -0.75
CA LEU A 57 -3.81 1.96 -0.75
C LEU A 57 -3.86 3.23 0.09
N THR A 58 -4.26 4.33 -0.51
CA THR A 58 -4.58 5.57 0.20
C THR A 58 -6.06 5.61 0.50
N LEU A 59 -6.38 5.82 1.77
CA LEU A 59 -7.71 5.81 2.34
C LEU A 59 -8.03 7.19 2.90
N GLU A 60 -9.20 7.71 2.58
CA GLU A 60 -9.74 8.94 3.17
C GLU A 60 -10.95 8.64 4.04
N GLU A 61 -11.22 9.52 5.01
CA GLU A 61 -12.43 9.44 5.83
C GLU A 61 -13.69 9.80 5.04
N ALA A 62 -14.63 8.86 4.95
CA ALA A 62 -15.89 9.01 4.21
C ALA A 62 -17.12 9.02 5.13
N GLY A 63 -16.96 9.64 6.31
CA GLY A 63 -17.96 9.72 7.38
C GLY A 63 -17.63 8.87 8.61
N PRO A 64 -18.54 8.83 9.60
CA PRO A 64 -18.30 8.10 10.85
C PRO A 64 -18.00 6.62 10.60
N LEU A 65 -16.83 6.17 11.06
CA LEU A 65 -16.37 4.78 10.94
C LEU A 65 -16.32 4.25 9.49
N ARG A 66 -16.11 5.11 8.50
CA ARG A 66 -16.01 4.72 7.10
C ARG A 66 -14.76 5.28 6.45
N TRP A 67 -14.09 4.43 5.69
CA TRP A 67 -12.99 4.80 4.81
C TRP A 67 -13.40 4.65 3.37
N GLN A 68 -12.72 5.37 2.51
CA GLN A 68 -12.86 5.24 1.08
C GLN A 68 -11.45 5.15 0.47
N VAL A 69 -11.26 4.28 -0.52
CA VAL A 69 -10.04 4.29 -1.32
C VAL A 69 -10.05 5.50 -2.25
N THR A 70 -8.96 6.29 -2.24
CA THR A 70 -8.78 7.44 -3.13
C THR A 70 -7.59 7.30 -4.07
N GLN A 71 -6.60 6.49 -3.70
CA GLN A 71 -5.48 6.15 -4.57
C GLN A 71 -5.05 4.70 -4.36
N LEU A 72 -4.70 4.04 -5.46
CA LEU A 72 -4.01 2.76 -5.48
C LEU A 72 -2.70 2.94 -6.25
N ALA A 73 -1.58 2.72 -5.59
CA ALA A 73 -0.26 2.78 -6.19
C ALA A 73 0.40 1.40 -6.18
N THR A 74 1.13 1.05 -7.22
CA THR A 74 1.91 -0.19 -7.31
C THR A 74 3.29 0.05 -7.92
N ASN A 75 4.22 -0.87 -7.72
CA ASN A 75 5.38 -1.00 -8.61
C ASN A 75 4.96 -1.72 -9.91
N GLU A 76 5.88 -1.84 -10.86
CA GLU A 76 5.61 -2.45 -12.18
C GLU A 76 5.13 -3.90 -12.07
N ALA A 77 5.84 -4.73 -11.30
CA ALA A 77 5.47 -6.13 -11.09
C ALA A 77 4.10 -6.27 -10.39
N GLY A 78 3.83 -5.43 -9.38
CA GLY A 78 2.53 -5.37 -8.71
C GLY A 78 1.40 -4.93 -9.63
N ALA A 79 1.67 -4.01 -10.57
CA ALA A 79 0.69 -3.56 -11.57
C ALA A 79 0.25 -4.73 -12.46
N ALA A 80 1.19 -5.54 -12.95
CA ALA A 80 0.90 -6.70 -13.80
C ALA A 80 0.00 -7.73 -13.08
N VAL A 81 0.32 -8.05 -11.82
CA VAL A 81 -0.48 -8.97 -11.00
C VAL A 81 -1.87 -8.40 -10.71
N LEU A 82 -1.96 -7.11 -10.40
CA LEU A 82 -3.23 -6.42 -10.15
C LEU A 82 -4.13 -6.43 -11.39
N GLU A 83 -3.57 -6.15 -12.56
CA GLU A 83 -4.29 -6.09 -13.83
C GLU A 83 -4.93 -7.44 -14.19
N ALA A 84 -4.21 -8.54 -13.95
CA ALA A 84 -4.80 -9.86 -14.11
C ALA A 84 -5.81 -10.18 -12.98
N GLY A 85 -5.42 -9.94 -11.73
CA GLY A 85 -6.20 -10.32 -10.54
C GLY A 85 -7.54 -9.61 -10.42
N ARG A 86 -7.64 -8.34 -10.85
CA ARG A 86 -8.88 -7.54 -10.77
C ARG A 86 -10.02 -8.09 -11.64
N THR A 87 -9.71 -8.94 -12.61
CA THR A 87 -10.70 -9.56 -13.50
C THR A 87 -11.25 -10.88 -12.96
N LEU A 88 -10.65 -11.44 -11.91
CA LEU A 88 -11.08 -12.71 -11.33
C LEU A 88 -12.50 -12.59 -10.74
N PRO A 89 -13.42 -13.54 -11.00
CA PRO A 89 -14.83 -13.42 -10.61
C PRO A 89 -15.08 -13.12 -9.13
N GLN A 90 -14.24 -13.68 -8.25
CA GLN A 90 -14.31 -13.48 -6.81
C GLN A 90 -13.74 -12.13 -6.34
N ILE A 91 -12.93 -11.45 -7.15
CA ILE A 91 -12.30 -10.16 -6.81
C ILE A 91 -13.00 -9.00 -7.52
N ALA A 92 -13.40 -9.19 -8.78
CA ALA A 92 -13.94 -8.14 -9.65
C ALA A 92 -15.08 -7.32 -9.02
N PRO A 93 -16.07 -7.92 -8.32
CA PRO A 93 -17.12 -7.13 -7.66
C PRO A 93 -16.57 -6.21 -6.56
N HIS A 94 -15.58 -6.67 -5.79
CA HIS A 94 -14.96 -5.90 -4.71
C HIS A 94 -14.05 -4.80 -5.25
N TYR A 95 -13.22 -5.13 -6.25
CA TYR A 95 -12.38 -4.16 -6.92
C TYR A 95 -13.22 -3.04 -7.53
N ARG A 96 -14.27 -3.39 -8.29
CA ARG A 96 -15.17 -2.42 -8.91
C ARG A 96 -15.84 -1.53 -7.87
N ARG A 97 -16.36 -2.12 -6.79
CA ARG A 97 -17.10 -1.37 -5.75
C ARG A 97 -16.20 -0.44 -4.95
N TYR A 98 -15.11 -0.94 -4.39
CA TYR A 98 -14.34 -0.21 -3.39
C TYR A 98 -13.16 0.56 -3.99
N VAL A 99 -12.54 0.03 -5.05
CA VAL A 99 -11.41 0.68 -5.72
C VAL A 99 -11.96 1.56 -6.85
N ALA A 100 -12.55 0.99 -7.90
CA ALA A 100 -12.93 1.79 -9.08
C ALA A 100 -14.06 2.80 -8.83
N GLN A 101 -15.08 2.45 -8.06
CA GLN A 101 -16.21 3.34 -7.74
C GLN A 101 -16.00 4.15 -6.46
N GLY A 102 -14.97 3.85 -5.66
CA GLY A 102 -14.69 4.51 -4.39
C GLY A 102 -15.83 4.39 -3.35
N GLN A 103 -16.61 3.31 -3.36
CA GLN A 103 -17.66 3.14 -2.34
C GLN A 103 -17.02 3.04 -0.94
N PRO A 104 -17.62 3.66 0.09
CA PRO A 104 -17.09 3.55 1.44
C PRO A 104 -17.07 2.10 1.97
N VAL A 105 -16.01 1.76 2.68
CA VAL A 105 -15.83 0.53 3.45
C VAL A 105 -15.90 0.84 4.95
N GLY A 106 -16.52 -0.04 5.73
CA GLY A 106 -16.55 0.11 7.19
C GLY A 106 -15.17 -0.02 7.80
N ARG A 107 -14.76 0.93 8.64
CA ARG A 107 -13.46 0.98 9.30
C ARG A 107 -13.22 -0.25 10.17
N VAL A 108 -14.26 -0.73 10.88
CA VAL A 108 -14.18 -1.93 11.73
C VAL A 108 -13.93 -3.18 10.88
N THR A 109 -14.73 -3.38 9.83
CA THR A 109 -14.58 -4.53 8.93
C THR A 109 -13.22 -4.52 8.24
N PHE A 110 -12.79 -3.36 7.75
CA PHE A 110 -11.49 -3.23 7.10
C PHE A 110 -10.34 -3.47 8.07
N ALA A 111 -10.40 -2.92 9.30
CA ALA A 111 -9.41 -3.18 10.34
C ALA A 111 -9.37 -4.66 10.75
N ALA A 112 -10.51 -5.34 10.82
CA ALA A 112 -10.57 -6.78 11.11
C ALA A 112 -9.92 -7.61 10.00
N LEU A 113 -10.15 -7.27 8.73
CA LEU A 113 -9.50 -7.91 7.58
C LEU A 113 -7.98 -7.70 7.63
N LEU A 114 -7.52 -6.45 7.82
CA LEU A 114 -6.10 -6.16 7.94
C LEU A 114 -5.46 -6.85 9.16
N GLY A 115 -6.17 -6.90 10.29
CA GLY A 115 -5.72 -7.62 11.48
C GLY A 115 -5.56 -9.11 11.23
N THR A 116 -6.54 -9.72 10.55
CA THR A 116 -6.48 -11.13 10.13
C THR A 116 -5.26 -11.37 9.24
N TRP A 117 -4.99 -10.47 8.30
CA TRP A 117 -3.82 -10.58 7.41
C TRP A 117 -2.50 -10.43 8.17
N LYS A 118 -2.42 -9.52 9.15
CA LYS A 118 -1.24 -9.35 10.00
C LYS A 118 -0.98 -10.59 10.88
N LEU A 119 -2.03 -11.24 11.38
CA LEU A 119 -1.92 -12.41 12.25
C LEU A 119 -1.57 -13.70 11.49
N PHE A 120 -2.25 -13.97 10.38
CA PHE A 120 -2.09 -15.23 9.65
C PHE A 120 -1.11 -15.13 8.47
N GLY A 121 -0.70 -13.91 8.12
CA GLY A 121 0.01 -13.62 6.87
C GLY A 121 -0.91 -13.78 5.66
N LEU A 122 -0.54 -13.14 4.54
CA LEU A 122 -1.18 -13.39 3.26
C LEU A 122 -0.22 -14.18 2.38
N LYS A 123 -0.71 -15.26 1.77
CA LYS A 123 -0.01 -15.98 0.72
C LYS A 123 -0.94 -16.18 -0.45
N PHE A 124 -0.43 -16.05 -1.65
CA PHE A 124 -1.18 -16.39 -2.85
C PHE A 124 -0.23 -16.99 -3.88
N SER A 125 -0.78 -17.80 -4.78
CA SER A 125 -0.02 -18.39 -5.87
C SER A 125 -0.32 -17.66 -7.18
N TRP A 126 0.73 -17.32 -7.92
CA TRP A 126 0.67 -16.68 -9.23
C TRP A 126 1.79 -17.26 -10.10
N GLU A 127 1.48 -17.60 -11.36
CA GLU A 127 2.44 -18.24 -12.29
C GLU A 127 3.20 -19.43 -11.66
N ASN A 128 2.49 -20.29 -10.92
CA ASN A 128 3.05 -21.45 -10.21
C ASN A 128 4.06 -21.13 -9.10
N VAL A 129 4.13 -19.88 -8.65
CA VAL A 129 4.99 -19.46 -7.53
C VAL A 129 4.12 -18.91 -6.39
N THR A 130 4.47 -19.24 -5.14
CA THR A 130 3.78 -18.73 -3.96
C THR A 130 4.46 -17.48 -3.42
N TYR A 131 3.74 -16.38 -3.43
CA TYR A 131 4.13 -15.12 -2.80
C TYR A 131 3.72 -15.11 -1.33
N ARG A 132 4.54 -14.46 -0.50
CA ARG A 132 4.27 -14.17 0.91
C ARG A 132 4.25 -12.67 1.11
N CYS A 133 3.16 -12.15 1.66
CA CYS A 133 2.99 -10.72 1.82
C CYS A 133 3.05 -10.26 3.26
N ALA A 134 3.58 -9.05 3.45
CA ALA A 134 3.59 -8.31 4.70
C ALA A 134 2.85 -6.98 4.51
N LEU A 135 2.02 -6.63 5.50
CA LEU A 135 1.36 -5.32 5.61
C LEU A 135 2.19 -4.40 6.51
N SER A 136 2.34 -3.14 6.11
CA SER A 136 2.95 -2.07 6.92
C SER A 136 2.05 -0.85 7.01
#